data_AF-A0A1D7UPW9-F1
#
_entry.id   AF-A0A1D7UPW9-F1
#
_cell.length_a   1.000
_cell.length_b   1.000
_cell.length_c   1.000
_cell.angle_alpha   90.00
_cell.angle_beta   90.00
_cell.angle_gamma   90.00
#
_symmetry.space_group_name_H-M   'P 1'
#
loop_
_entity.id
_entity.type
_entity.pdbx_description
1 polymer ?
#
loop_
_entity_poly.entity_id
_entity_poly.type
_entity_poly.pdbx_seq_one_letter_code
_entity_poly.pdbx_strand_id
1 'polypeptide(L)'
;MALLTPKDIREHTFQTVRFKEGYDVDEVDDFLDQVTETVEALGRQAVAGGQATQTLGPDVTNLNAKISDLTGQVQQLESENAGLKNAVAQAQQAAQAGNDQAAQLVSAKLSEAEESNRALSSQNEQLKGQVDQLNAQIDQLTAQAAQASGDQEAVGQQIAAIQQERDQFRAANEELSRQLAAAQQQGSAAQQQSAQIAELSRQLEEAKQRENQLRAQVSKVEPSTETGSLQKIAGAASMPGTEPERATAMLTLAMQLHDQYVEKGKNKAKEITEASQNKYNDLVTKANNYSERTRSEADDYSTRTRSDADTYSDRTRSEADAYRDQTHADAETYSQNTRSEADAYSVKTRQDADNYSKSQHDDADNYEKEVQQRAAEYDKNTRSAADAYDKNTRSAADTYAEQVRDNLQAQSKVVEGNIQSLKQFETEYRARLTEYLGQLASQVSESNNYVDQTSSKTN
;
A
#
# COMPACT_ATOMS: atom_id res chain seq x y z
N MET A 1 -16.21 -3.91 43.49
CA MET A 1 -14.83 -3.50 43.82
C MET A 1 -14.64 -2.09 43.31
N ALA A 2 -13.90 -1.25 44.04
CA ALA A 2 -13.66 0.14 43.60
C ALA A 2 -12.69 0.10 42.41
N LEU A 3 -13.08 0.71 41.28
CA LEU A 3 -12.22 0.85 40.10
C LEU A 3 -11.13 1.87 40.45
N LEU A 4 -9.86 1.53 40.23
CA LEU A 4 -8.76 2.47 40.45
C LEU A 4 -8.88 3.65 39.48
N THR A 5 -8.80 4.86 40.01
CA THR A 5 -8.70 6.04 39.17
C THR A 5 -7.26 6.21 38.68
N PRO A 6 -7.03 6.90 37.55
CA PRO A 6 -5.68 7.24 37.10
C PRO A 6 -4.86 8.03 38.14
N LYS A 7 -5.54 8.70 39.08
CA LYS A 7 -4.90 9.39 40.21
C LYS A 7 -4.40 8.38 41.26
N ASP A 8 -5.20 7.37 41.58
CA ASP A 8 -4.84 6.32 42.53
C ASP A 8 -3.63 5.51 42.05
N ILE A 9 -3.48 5.34 40.73
CA ILE A 9 -2.31 4.66 40.13
C ILE A 9 -1.04 5.50 40.27
N ARG A 10 -1.14 6.83 40.10
CA ARG A 10 0.03 7.73 40.17
C ARG A 10 0.50 8.01 41.58
N GLU A 11 -0.40 7.97 42.56
CA GLU A 11 -0.10 8.25 43.96
C GLU A 11 0.26 6.99 44.76
N HIS A 12 0.25 5.79 44.14
CA HIS A 12 0.56 4.53 44.81
C HIS A 12 2.06 4.42 45.14
N THR A 13 2.39 4.17 46.41
CA THR A 13 3.77 4.03 46.89
C THR A 13 3.99 2.64 47.48
N PHE A 14 4.95 1.89 46.93
CA PHE A 14 5.30 0.55 47.40
C PHE A 14 6.23 0.58 48.61
N GLN A 15 6.11 -0.39 49.51
CA GLN A 15 7.00 -0.50 50.67
C GLN A 15 8.37 -1.09 50.27
N THR A 16 9.44 -0.53 50.83
CA THR A 16 10.82 -1.00 50.59
C THR A 16 11.23 -2.04 51.64
N VAL A 17 11.87 -3.13 51.23
CA VAL A 17 12.24 -4.23 52.13
C VAL A 17 13.54 -3.92 52.88
N ARG A 18 13.54 -4.00 54.23
CA ARG A 18 14.62 -3.53 55.12
C ARG A 18 16.04 -4.12 54.92
N PHE A 19 16.22 -5.19 54.14
CA PHE A 19 17.50 -5.89 54.00
C PHE A 19 17.91 -6.24 52.56
N LYS A 20 17.18 -5.74 51.55
CA LYS A 20 17.55 -5.82 50.13
C LYS A 20 17.11 -4.54 49.44
N GLU A 21 17.91 -4.04 48.49
CA GLU A 21 17.45 -2.97 47.60
C GLU A 21 16.30 -3.54 46.74
N GLY A 22 15.08 -3.06 46.97
CA GLY A 22 13.89 -3.50 46.25
C GLY A 22 12.58 -3.18 46.96
N TYR A 23 11.51 -3.16 46.17
CA TYR A 23 10.13 -3.13 46.64
C TYR A 23 9.64 -4.54 46.94
N ASP A 24 8.62 -4.66 47.78
CA ASP A 24 7.95 -5.95 48.02
C ASP A 24 7.29 -6.43 46.72
N VAL A 25 7.76 -7.55 46.17
CA VAL A 25 7.33 -8.04 44.85
C VAL A 25 5.87 -8.49 44.89
N ASP A 26 5.41 -9.05 46.01
CA ASP A 26 4.04 -9.51 46.17
C ASP A 26 3.06 -8.31 46.17
N GLU A 27 3.47 -7.16 46.74
CA GLU A 27 2.68 -5.92 46.74
C GLU A 27 2.59 -5.28 45.34
N VAL A 28 3.65 -5.41 44.54
CA VAL A 28 3.68 -4.92 43.15
C VAL A 28 2.79 -5.78 42.25
N ASP A 29 2.86 -7.10 42.39
CA ASP A 29 2.05 -8.03 41.59
C ASP A 29 0.55 -7.87 41.90
N ASP A 30 0.16 -7.76 43.18
CA ASP A 30 -1.23 -7.52 43.59
C ASP A 30 -1.79 -6.19 43.01
N PHE A 31 -0.95 -5.15 42.92
CA PHE A 31 -1.34 -3.87 42.33
C PHE A 31 -1.48 -3.94 40.80
N LEU A 32 -0.61 -4.66 40.11
CA LEU A 32 -0.68 -4.86 38.65
C LEU A 32 -1.94 -5.63 38.24
N ASP A 33 -2.36 -6.62 39.05
CA ASP A 33 -3.61 -7.36 38.83
C ASP A 33 -4.84 -6.42 38.94
N GLN A 34 -4.86 -5.54 39.95
CA GLN A 34 -5.95 -4.56 40.11
C GLN A 34 -6.01 -3.51 38.99
N VAL A 35 -4.86 -3.07 38.48
CA VAL A 35 -4.78 -2.16 37.32
C VAL A 35 -5.31 -2.86 36.07
N THR A 36 -4.93 -4.12 35.85
CA THR A 36 -5.39 -4.91 34.70
C THR A 36 -6.90 -5.10 34.74
N GLU A 37 -7.47 -5.47 35.90
CA GLU A 37 -8.92 -5.64 36.06
C GLU A 37 -9.67 -4.33 35.82
N THR A 38 -9.11 -3.20 36.28
CA THR A 38 -9.71 -1.87 36.07
C THR A 38 -9.66 -1.43 34.60
N VAL A 39 -8.55 -1.70 33.90
CA VAL A 39 -8.41 -1.39 32.46
C VAL A 39 -9.36 -2.26 31.62
N GLU A 40 -9.52 -3.54 31.95
CA GLU A 40 -10.50 -4.40 31.30
C GLU A 40 -11.94 -3.96 31.56
N ALA A 41 -12.24 -3.50 32.79
CA ALA A 41 -13.56 -2.98 33.13
C ALA A 41 -13.86 -1.65 32.41
N LEU A 42 -12.90 -0.72 32.34
CA LEU A 42 -13.04 0.52 31.57
C LEU A 42 -13.11 0.24 30.06
N GLY A 43 -12.35 -0.72 29.55
CA GLY A 43 -12.40 -1.16 28.16
C GLY A 43 -13.79 -1.70 27.80
N ARG A 44 -14.38 -2.53 28.66
CA ARG A 44 -15.77 -3.01 28.50
C ARG A 44 -16.80 -1.88 28.56
N GLN A 45 -16.60 -0.88 29.41
CA GLN A 45 -17.51 0.26 29.55
C GLN A 45 -17.41 1.27 28.38
N ALA A 46 -16.21 1.45 27.81
CA ALA A 46 -16.00 2.25 26.60
C ALA A 46 -16.61 1.60 25.35
N VAL A 47 -16.56 0.26 25.26
CA VAL A 47 -17.21 -0.50 24.18
C VAL A 47 -18.74 -0.45 24.29
N ALA A 48 -19.30 -0.33 25.50
CA ALA A 48 -20.74 -0.23 25.72
C ALA A 48 -21.33 1.19 25.57
N GLY A 49 -20.50 2.25 25.67
CA GLY A 49 -20.95 3.65 25.70
C GLY A 49 -20.96 4.41 24.36
N GLY A 50 -20.53 3.80 23.25
CA GLY A 50 -20.40 4.47 21.96
C GLY A 50 -21.70 4.55 21.15
N GLN A 51 -22.55 5.56 21.41
CA GLN A 51 -23.81 5.79 20.68
C GLN A 51 -23.68 6.25 19.20
N ALA A 52 -22.48 6.25 18.61
CA ALA A 52 -22.27 6.64 17.20
C ALA A 52 -21.97 5.47 16.24
N THR A 53 -21.80 4.23 16.74
CA THR A 53 -21.42 3.06 15.93
C THR A 53 -22.52 2.00 15.79
N GLN A 54 -23.73 2.28 16.30
CA GLN A 54 -24.84 1.31 16.28
C GLN A 54 -25.37 0.94 14.88
N THR A 55 -24.96 1.62 13.82
CA THR A 55 -25.29 1.22 12.44
C THR A 55 -24.21 0.38 11.76
N LEU A 56 -22.96 0.37 12.26
CA LEU A 56 -21.83 -0.33 11.62
C LEU A 56 -21.49 -1.67 12.28
N GLY A 57 -21.76 -1.82 13.58
CA GLY A 57 -21.47 -3.06 14.32
C GLY A 57 -22.15 -4.34 13.79
N PRO A 58 -23.47 -4.36 13.52
CA PRO A 58 -24.14 -5.57 13.05
C PRO A 58 -23.82 -5.89 11.58
N ASP A 59 -23.62 -4.88 10.75
CA ASP A 59 -23.35 -5.07 9.31
C ASP A 59 -21.93 -5.58 9.07
N VAL A 60 -20.92 -5.05 9.77
CA VAL A 60 -19.53 -5.53 9.68
C VAL A 60 -19.38 -6.95 10.25
N THR A 61 -20.16 -7.28 11.29
CA THR A 61 -20.17 -8.65 11.85
C THR A 61 -20.79 -9.65 10.88
N ASN A 62 -21.90 -9.28 10.22
CA ASN A 62 -22.52 -10.09 9.17
C ASN A 62 -21.63 -10.25 7.92
N LEU A 63 -20.91 -9.19 7.53
CA LEU A 63 -19.92 -9.21 6.47
C LEU A 63 -18.76 -10.17 6.79
N ASN A 64 -18.21 -10.10 8.01
CA ASN A 64 -17.13 -10.99 8.43
C ASN A 64 -17.58 -12.46 8.51
N ALA A 65 -18.81 -12.73 8.97
CA ALA A 65 -19.37 -14.08 8.94
C ALA A 65 -19.52 -14.62 7.50
N LYS A 66 -20.01 -13.79 6.57
CA LYS A 66 -20.10 -14.14 5.14
C LYS A 66 -18.75 -14.37 4.49
N ILE A 67 -17.74 -13.56 4.81
CA ILE A 67 -16.37 -13.73 4.31
C ILE A 67 -15.78 -15.05 4.81
N SER A 68 -16.02 -15.41 6.07
CA SER A 68 -15.59 -16.69 6.64
C SER A 68 -16.27 -17.88 5.95
N ASP A 69 -17.59 -17.81 5.72
CA ASP A 69 -18.34 -18.85 5.01
C ASP A 69 -17.88 -19.00 3.55
N LEU A 70 -17.64 -17.88 2.85
CA LEU A 70 -17.10 -17.89 1.48
C LEU A 70 -15.71 -18.52 1.44
N THR A 71 -14.85 -18.21 2.42
CA THR A 71 -13.49 -18.77 2.52
C THR A 71 -13.54 -20.28 2.74
N GLY A 72 -14.47 -20.75 3.58
CA GLY A 72 -14.71 -22.18 3.78
C GLY A 72 -15.20 -22.89 2.52
N GLN A 73 -16.11 -22.27 1.76
CA GLN A 73 -16.56 -22.82 0.48
C GLN A 73 -15.45 -22.87 -0.57
N VAL A 74 -14.59 -21.85 -0.65
CA VAL A 74 -13.43 -21.85 -1.56
C VAL A 74 -12.46 -23.00 -1.23
N GLN A 75 -12.13 -23.21 0.04
CA GLN A 75 -11.27 -24.33 0.45
C GLN A 75 -11.89 -25.70 0.14
N GLN A 76 -13.21 -25.82 0.28
CA GLN A 76 -13.92 -27.05 -0.04
C GLN A 76 -13.90 -27.35 -1.55
N LEU A 77 -14.09 -26.32 -2.38
CA LEU A 77 -13.99 -26.41 -3.85
C LEU A 77 -12.57 -26.74 -4.31
N GLU A 78 -11.54 -26.21 -3.66
CA GLU A 78 -10.14 -26.56 -3.95
C GLU A 78 -9.85 -28.04 -3.65
N SER A 79 -10.36 -28.55 -2.53
CA SER A 79 -10.23 -29.96 -2.16
C SER A 79 -10.96 -30.88 -3.14
N GLU A 80 -12.17 -30.50 -3.57
CA GLU A 80 -12.96 -31.26 -4.54
C GLU A 80 -12.31 -31.27 -5.94
N ASN A 81 -11.75 -30.13 -6.36
CA ASN A 81 -10.95 -30.05 -7.58
C ASN A 81 -9.70 -30.94 -7.53
N ALA A 82 -9.01 -31.02 -6.39
CA ALA A 82 -7.89 -31.94 -6.22
C ALA A 82 -8.33 -33.41 -6.28
N GLY A 83 -9.50 -33.73 -5.70
CA GLY A 83 -10.12 -35.05 -5.78
C GLY A 83 -10.47 -35.47 -7.22
N LEU A 84 -11.11 -34.59 -7.98
CA LEU A 84 -11.46 -34.81 -9.38
C LEU A 84 -10.22 -34.97 -10.26
N LYS A 85 -9.17 -34.17 -10.03
CA LYS A 85 -7.91 -34.27 -10.78
C LYS A 85 -7.24 -35.63 -10.58
N ASN A 86 -7.28 -36.16 -9.35
CA ASN A 86 -6.80 -37.50 -9.04
C ASN A 86 -7.67 -38.61 -9.67
N ALA A 87 -8.99 -38.44 -9.68
CA ALA A 87 -9.92 -39.37 -10.31
C ALA A 87 -9.71 -39.44 -11.84
N VAL A 88 -9.50 -38.29 -12.49
CA VAL A 88 -9.18 -38.20 -13.93
C VAL A 88 -7.84 -38.85 -14.24
N ALA A 89 -6.82 -38.67 -13.40
CA ALA A 89 -5.52 -39.31 -13.56
C ALA A 89 -5.60 -40.84 -13.45
N GLN A 90 -6.39 -41.34 -12.49
CA GLN A 90 -6.66 -42.78 -12.34
C GLN A 90 -7.45 -43.35 -13.54
N ALA A 91 -8.42 -42.60 -14.05
CA ALA A 91 -9.18 -42.99 -15.24
C ALA A 91 -8.31 -43.03 -16.51
N GLN A 92 -7.36 -42.10 -16.67
CA GLN A 92 -6.39 -42.11 -17.78
C GLN A 92 -5.42 -43.29 -17.70
N GLN A 93 -4.98 -43.68 -16.49
CA GLN A 93 -4.15 -44.87 -16.31
C GLN A 93 -4.92 -46.18 -16.61
N ALA A 94 -6.20 -46.26 -16.23
CA ALA A 94 -7.03 -47.42 -16.54
C ALA A 94 -7.35 -47.55 -18.04
N ALA A 95 -7.51 -46.43 -18.75
CA ALA A 95 -7.71 -46.41 -20.21
C ALA A 95 -6.47 -46.92 -20.98
N GLN A 96 -5.26 -46.71 -20.45
CA GLN A 96 -4.02 -47.24 -21.03
C GLN A 96 -3.86 -48.77 -20.87
N ALA A 97 -4.62 -49.41 -19.97
CA ALA A 97 -4.51 -50.84 -19.67
C ALA A 97 -5.38 -51.76 -20.56
N GLY A 98 -6.18 -51.22 -21.49
CA GLY A 98 -6.79 -51.99 -22.59
C GLY A 98 -7.88 -53.02 -22.21
N ASN A 99 -8.64 -52.80 -21.14
CA ASN A 99 -9.77 -53.66 -20.74
C ASN A 99 -11.13 -53.02 -21.15
N ASP A 100 -11.97 -53.71 -21.92
CA ASP A 100 -13.27 -53.18 -22.39
C ASP A 100 -14.25 -52.86 -21.25
N GLN A 101 -14.21 -53.59 -20.14
CA GLN A 101 -14.95 -53.25 -18.91
C GLN A 101 -14.39 -51.99 -18.22
N ALA A 102 -13.09 -51.72 -18.35
CA ALA A 102 -12.47 -50.50 -17.84
C ALA A 102 -12.85 -49.30 -18.70
N ALA A 103 -13.06 -49.46 -20.01
CA ALA A 103 -13.51 -48.39 -20.90
C ALA A 103 -14.93 -47.88 -20.56
N GLN A 104 -15.86 -48.78 -20.21
CA GLN A 104 -17.21 -48.38 -19.75
C GLN A 104 -17.18 -47.70 -18.37
N LEU A 105 -16.36 -48.20 -17.45
CA LEU A 105 -16.19 -47.60 -16.11
C LEU A 105 -15.51 -46.22 -16.20
N VAL A 106 -14.55 -46.06 -17.11
CA VAL A 106 -13.88 -44.78 -17.41
C VAL A 106 -14.85 -43.80 -18.05
N SER A 107 -15.70 -44.24 -18.99
CA SER A 107 -16.75 -43.39 -19.57
C SER A 107 -17.75 -42.91 -18.53
N ALA A 108 -18.21 -43.79 -17.63
CA ALA A 108 -19.13 -43.42 -16.56
C ALA A 108 -18.48 -42.45 -15.55
N LYS A 109 -17.22 -42.72 -15.16
CA LYS A 109 -16.43 -41.85 -14.29
C LYS A 109 -16.12 -40.50 -14.92
N LEU A 110 -15.91 -40.45 -16.23
CA LEU A 110 -15.67 -39.20 -16.96
C LEU A 110 -16.94 -38.35 -17.04
N SER A 111 -18.10 -38.95 -17.32
CA SER A 111 -19.37 -38.23 -17.27
C SER A 111 -19.74 -37.74 -15.87
N GLU A 112 -19.49 -38.56 -14.84
CA GLU A 112 -19.70 -38.16 -13.43
C GLU A 112 -18.75 -37.02 -13.04
N ALA A 113 -17.50 -37.05 -13.52
CA ALA A 113 -16.53 -35.97 -13.33
C ALA A 113 -16.89 -34.70 -14.13
N GLU A 114 -17.40 -34.82 -15.36
CA GLU A 114 -17.87 -33.68 -16.17
C GLU A 114 -19.10 -33.01 -15.54
N GLU A 115 -20.01 -33.80 -14.97
CA GLU A 115 -21.22 -33.32 -14.29
C GLU A 115 -20.86 -32.63 -12.97
N SER A 116 -19.92 -33.19 -12.20
CA SER A 116 -19.33 -32.55 -11.02
C SER A 116 -18.60 -31.26 -11.38
N ASN A 117 -17.84 -31.22 -12.49
CA ASN A 117 -17.14 -30.02 -12.94
C ASN A 117 -18.10 -28.92 -13.42
N ARG A 118 -19.26 -29.28 -14.01
CA ARG A 118 -20.33 -28.32 -14.32
C ARG A 118 -20.99 -27.76 -13.05
N ALA A 119 -21.22 -28.61 -12.04
CA ALA A 119 -21.77 -28.17 -10.76
C ALA A 119 -20.81 -27.21 -10.03
N LEU A 120 -19.51 -27.54 -10.01
CA LEU A 120 -18.45 -26.69 -9.46
C LEU A 120 -18.35 -25.35 -10.21
N SER A 121 -18.45 -25.37 -11.54
CA SER A 121 -18.47 -24.13 -12.33
C SER A 121 -19.67 -23.25 -11.99
N SER A 122 -20.86 -23.83 -11.84
CA SER A 122 -22.06 -23.08 -11.43
C SER A 122 -21.94 -22.51 -10.01
N GLN A 123 -21.33 -23.25 -9.07
CA GLN A 123 -21.08 -22.76 -7.72
C GLN A 123 -20.05 -21.62 -7.71
N ASN A 124 -18.98 -21.72 -8.50
CA ASN A 124 -18.00 -20.65 -8.65
C ASN A 124 -18.63 -19.36 -9.21
N GLU A 125 -19.58 -19.48 -10.13
CA GLU A 125 -20.28 -18.34 -10.70
C GLU A 125 -21.23 -17.68 -9.69
N GLN A 126 -21.89 -18.48 -8.83
CA GLN A 126 -22.66 -17.96 -7.69
C GLN A 126 -21.78 -17.28 -6.63
N LEU A 127 -20.65 -17.88 -6.26
CA LEU A 127 -19.70 -17.33 -5.31
C LEU A 127 -19.14 -16.00 -5.82
N LYS A 128 -18.80 -15.93 -7.11
CA LYS A 128 -18.35 -14.69 -7.75
C LYS A 128 -19.41 -13.59 -7.65
N GLY A 129 -20.68 -13.91 -7.92
CA GLY A 129 -21.78 -12.96 -7.73
C GLY A 129 -21.96 -12.50 -6.28
N GLN A 130 -21.73 -13.38 -5.30
CA GLN A 130 -21.78 -13.02 -3.87
C GLN A 130 -20.60 -12.14 -3.45
N VAL A 131 -19.39 -12.41 -3.95
CA VAL A 131 -18.20 -11.56 -3.75
C VAL A 131 -18.41 -10.17 -4.33
N ASP A 132 -18.97 -10.08 -5.55
CA ASP A 132 -19.26 -8.79 -6.18
C ASP A 132 -20.29 -7.97 -5.39
N GLN A 133 -21.30 -8.62 -4.82
CA GLN A 133 -22.27 -7.97 -3.92
C GLN A 133 -21.64 -7.49 -2.60
N LEU A 134 -20.76 -8.29 -1.99
CA LEU A 134 -20.06 -7.91 -0.76
C LEU A 134 -19.10 -6.74 -1.01
N ASN A 135 -18.40 -6.74 -2.14
CA ASN A 135 -17.53 -5.63 -2.54
C ASN A 135 -18.32 -4.33 -2.73
N ALA A 136 -19.51 -4.41 -3.33
CA ALA A 136 -20.38 -3.24 -3.46
C ALA A 136 -20.85 -2.70 -2.09
N GLN A 137 -21.13 -3.58 -1.12
CA GLN A 137 -21.46 -3.18 0.25
C GLN A 137 -20.27 -2.55 0.98
N ILE A 138 -19.06 -3.10 0.82
CA ILE A 138 -17.83 -2.53 1.39
C ILE A 138 -17.56 -1.14 0.81
N ASP A 139 -17.71 -0.96 -0.51
CA ASP A 139 -17.55 0.35 -1.16
C ASP A 139 -18.55 1.37 -0.60
N GLN A 140 -19.79 0.94 -0.33
CA GLN A 140 -20.84 1.79 0.23
C GLN A 140 -20.59 2.17 1.71
N LEU A 141 -20.12 1.22 2.53
CA LEU A 141 -19.73 1.48 3.92
C LEU A 141 -18.46 2.34 4.02
N THR A 142 -17.51 2.13 3.11
CA THR A 142 -16.28 2.94 3.01
C THR A 142 -16.61 4.38 2.63
N ALA A 143 -17.54 4.59 1.68
CA ALA A 143 -18.02 5.91 1.32
C ALA A 143 -18.77 6.60 2.48
N GLN A 144 -19.57 5.85 3.26
CA GLN A 144 -20.23 6.40 4.45
C GLN A 144 -19.24 6.74 5.57
N ALA A 145 -18.20 5.94 5.78
CA ALA A 145 -17.13 6.22 6.74
C ALA A 145 -16.33 7.48 6.33
N ALA A 146 -16.05 7.63 5.04
CA ALA A 146 -15.39 8.82 4.48
C ALA A 146 -16.26 10.09 4.57
N GLN A 147 -17.60 9.96 4.53
CA GLN A 147 -18.51 11.09 4.75
C GLN A 147 -18.66 11.47 6.23
N ALA A 148 -18.48 10.53 7.15
CA ALA A 148 -18.60 10.75 8.59
C ALA A 148 -17.31 11.27 9.26
N SER A 149 -16.15 11.13 8.60
CA SER A 149 -14.85 11.58 9.10
C SER A 149 -14.38 12.81 8.31
N GLY A 150 -14.51 14.00 8.90
CA GLY A 150 -14.18 15.30 8.31
C GLY A 150 -12.69 15.58 8.05
N ASP A 151 -11.86 14.56 7.80
CA ASP A 151 -10.44 14.68 7.43
C ASP A 151 -10.26 14.27 5.96
N GLN A 152 -10.54 15.23 5.07
CA GLN A 152 -11.05 14.95 3.72
C GLN A 152 -10.00 14.75 2.61
N GLU A 153 -8.70 14.84 2.88
CA GLU A 153 -7.67 14.73 1.83
C GLU A 153 -6.80 13.46 1.93
N ALA A 154 -6.32 13.09 3.12
CA ALA A 154 -5.42 11.95 3.26
C ALA A 154 -6.14 10.60 3.08
N VAL A 155 -7.33 10.46 3.65
CA VAL A 155 -8.14 9.23 3.54
C VAL A 155 -8.74 9.11 2.14
N GLY A 156 -9.13 10.23 1.52
CA GLY A 156 -9.61 10.26 0.13
C GLY A 156 -8.54 9.82 -0.87
N GLN A 157 -7.29 10.22 -0.65
CA GLN A 157 -6.16 9.79 -1.48
C GLN A 157 -5.84 8.29 -1.30
N GLN A 158 -5.93 7.77 -0.06
CA GLN A 158 -5.75 6.33 0.17
C GLN A 158 -6.87 5.49 -0.47
N ILE A 159 -8.12 5.93 -0.40
CA ILE A 159 -9.24 5.22 -1.05
C ILE A 159 -9.11 5.26 -2.58
N ALA A 160 -8.67 6.38 -3.15
CA ALA A 160 -8.43 6.49 -4.59
C ALA A 160 -7.27 5.59 -5.06
N ALA A 161 -6.19 5.50 -4.28
CA ALA A 161 -5.07 4.61 -4.56
C ALA A 161 -5.49 3.14 -4.51
N ILE A 162 -6.26 2.74 -3.49
CA ILE A 162 -6.80 1.38 -3.36
C ILE A 162 -7.75 1.03 -4.52
N GLN A 163 -8.58 1.97 -4.97
CA GLN A 163 -9.44 1.76 -6.14
C GLN A 163 -8.64 1.54 -7.41
N GLN A 164 -7.58 2.34 -7.62
CA GLN A 164 -6.74 2.24 -8.81
C GLN A 164 -5.98 0.91 -8.87
N GLU A 165 -5.46 0.45 -7.72
CA GLU A 165 -4.78 -0.84 -7.59
C GLU A 165 -5.74 -2.00 -7.89
N ARG A 166 -6.97 -1.92 -7.37
CA ARG A 166 -8.00 -2.94 -7.58
C ARG A 166 -8.44 -3.04 -9.05
N ASP A 167 -8.53 -1.91 -9.75
CA ASP A 167 -8.86 -1.87 -11.18
C ASP A 167 -7.72 -2.43 -12.04
N GLN A 168 -6.46 -2.19 -11.66
CA GLN A 168 -5.31 -2.84 -12.29
C GLN A 168 -5.33 -4.36 -12.11
N PHE A 169 -5.65 -4.83 -10.90
CA PHE A 169 -5.81 -6.27 -10.66
C PHE A 169 -6.93 -6.87 -11.49
N ARG A 170 -8.07 -6.17 -11.66
CA ARG A 170 -9.16 -6.62 -12.55
C ARG A 170 -8.72 -6.74 -14.00
N ALA A 171 -8.01 -5.72 -14.52
CA ALA A 171 -7.49 -5.73 -15.88
C ALA A 171 -6.48 -6.88 -16.09
N ALA A 172 -5.55 -7.07 -15.16
CA ALA A 172 -4.59 -8.17 -15.21
C ALA A 172 -5.26 -9.54 -15.17
N ASN A 173 -6.34 -9.70 -14.40
CA ASN A 173 -7.07 -10.95 -14.30
C ASN A 173 -7.90 -11.23 -15.58
N GLU A 174 -8.45 -10.20 -16.23
CA GLU A 174 -9.09 -10.35 -17.54
C GLU A 174 -8.07 -10.70 -18.64
N GLU A 175 -6.89 -10.10 -18.63
CA GLU A 175 -5.78 -10.40 -19.53
C GLU A 175 -5.34 -11.87 -19.38
N LEU A 176 -5.15 -12.31 -18.13
CA LEU A 176 -4.75 -13.69 -17.81
C LEU A 176 -5.82 -14.70 -18.25
N SER A 177 -7.10 -14.38 -18.04
CA SER A 177 -8.22 -15.21 -18.50
C SER A 177 -8.26 -15.32 -20.03
N ARG A 178 -7.99 -14.22 -20.76
CA ARG A 178 -7.87 -14.25 -22.23
C ARG A 178 -6.69 -15.07 -22.71
N GLN A 179 -5.53 -14.98 -22.05
CA GLN A 179 -4.37 -15.80 -22.38
C GLN A 179 -4.63 -17.28 -22.12
N LEU A 180 -5.31 -17.64 -21.04
CA LEU A 180 -5.68 -19.02 -20.74
C LEU A 180 -6.64 -19.59 -21.81
N ALA A 181 -7.62 -18.81 -22.24
CA ALA A 181 -8.54 -19.18 -23.32
C ALA A 181 -7.81 -19.37 -24.67
N ALA A 182 -6.85 -18.49 -24.98
CA ALA A 182 -6.01 -18.61 -26.18
C ALA A 182 -5.12 -19.86 -26.13
N ALA A 183 -4.53 -20.17 -24.97
CA ALA A 183 -3.73 -21.37 -24.77
C ALA A 183 -4.57 -22.66 -24.89
N GLN A 184 -5.80 -22.67 -24.37
CA GLN A 184 -6.74 -23.79 -24.56
C GLN A 184 -7.15 -23.98 -26.02
N GLN A 185 -7.36 -22.91 -26.78
CA GLN A 185 -7.61 -23.00 -28.23
C GLN A 185 -6.40 -23.57 -28.98
N GLN A 186 -5.18 -23.15 -28.64
CA GLN A 186 -3.97 -23.70 -29.26
C GLN A 186 -3.78 -25.19 -28.94
N GLY A 187 -4.07 -25.62 -27.71
CA GLY A 187 -4.07 -27.04 -27.34
C GLY A 187 -5.05 -27.88 -28.17
N SER A 188 -6.23 -27.33 -28.45
CA SER A 188 -7.24 -27.98 -29.29
C SER A 188 -6.81 -28.06 -30.77
N ALA A 189 -6.18 -27.01 -31.29
CA ALA A 189 -5.61 -26.99 -32.64
C ALA A 189 -4.46 -28.00 -32.81
N ALA A 190 -3.59 -28.12 -31.79
CA ALA A 190 -2.50 -29.09 -31.78
C ALA A 190 -3.02 -30.54 -31.76
N GLN A 191 -4.09 -30.82 -31.01
CA GLN A 191 -4.76 -32.13 -31.04
C GLN A 191 -5.36 -32.46 -32.42
N GLN A 192 -5.95 -31.48 -33.12
CA GLN A 192 -6.46 -31.67 -34.47
C GLN A 192 -5.34 -31.91 -35.50
N GLN A 193 -4.20 -31.22 -35.39
CA GLN A 193 -3.03 -31.49 -36.23
C GLN A 193 -2.46 -32.89 -35.99
N SER A 194 -2.39 -33.34 -34.75
CA SER A 194 -1.97 -34.70 -34.41
C SER A 194 -2.87 -35.77 -35.05
N ALA A 195 -4.19 -35.55 -35.02
CA ALA A 195 -5.15 -36.43 -35.69
C ALA A 195 -4.98 -36.44 -37.23
N GLN A 196 -4.68 -35.29 -37.85
CA GLN A 196 -4.39 -35.24 -39.28
C GLN A 196 -3.08 -35.96 -39.66
N ILE A 197 -2.01 -35.81 -38.86
CA ILE A 197 -0.73 -36.49 -39.10
C ILE A 197 -0.90 -38.02 -39.00
N ALA A 198 -1.72 -38.49 -38.05
CA ALA A 198 -2.04 -39.91 -37.93
C ALA A 198 -2.76 -40.46 -39.19
N GLU A 199 -3.73 -39.70 -39.74
CA GLU A 199 -4.45 -40.11 -40.94
C GLU A 199 -3.59 -40.04 -42.22
N LEU A 200 -2.74 -39.01 -42.37
CA LEU A 200 -1.77 -38.90 -43.47
C LEU A 200 -0.76 -40.05 -43.46
N SER A 201 -0.31 -40.46 -42.27
CA SER A 201 0.60 -41.60 -42.12
C SER A 201 -0.05 -42.92 -42.57
N ARG A 202 -1.35 -43.09 -42.31
CA ARG A 202 -2.13 -44.25 -42.75
C ARG A 202 -2.24 -44.32 -44.28
N GLN A 203 -2.53 -43.19 -44.93
CA GLN A 203 -2.64 -43.11 -46.39
C GLN A 203 -1.30 -43.35 -47.10
N LEU A 204 -0.19 -42.91 -46.51
CA LEU A 204 1.15 -43.12 -47.06
C LEU A 204 1.54 -44.61 -47.07
N GLU A 205 1.13 -45.37 -46.05
CA GLU A 205 1.40 -46.80 -45.98
C GLU A 205 0.57 -47.60 -47.01
N GLU A 206 -0.70 -47.23 -47.21
CA GLU A 206 -1.55 -47.80 -48.27
C GLU A 206 -0.98 -47.53 -49.67
N ALA A 207 -0.44 -46.33 -49.91
CA ALA A 207 0.17 -45.98 -51.19
C ALA A 207 1.43 -46.83 -51.51
N LYS A 208 2.28 -47.09 -50.50
CA LYS A 208 3.47 -47.95 -50.65
C LYS A 208 3.12 -49.39 -51.01
N GLN A 209 2.05 -49.93 -50.42
CA GLN A 209 1.62 -51.29 -50.73
C GLN A 209 1.17 -51.43 -52.19
N ARG A 210 0.52 -50.39 -52.74
CA ARG A 210 0.07 -50.35 -54.14
C ARG A 210 1.23 -50.28 -55.14
N GLU A 211 2.27 -49.53 -54.82
CA GLU A 211 3.48 -49.43 -55.66
C GLU A 211 4.18 -50.80 -55.81
N ASN A 212 4.33 -51.53 -54.70
CA ASN A 212 4.94 -52.86 -54.70
C ASN A 212 4.17 -53.87 -55.57
N GLN A 213 2.83 -53.77 -55.60
CA GLN A 213 2.00 -54.63 -56.45
C GLN A 213 2.18 -54.33 -57.95
N LEU A 214 2.33 -53.06 -58.33
CA LEU A 214 2.57 -52.65 -59.72
C LEU A 214 3.95 -53.10 -60.20
N ARG A 215 4.96 -53.02 -59.34
CA ARG A 215 6.33 -53.45 -59.66
C ARG A 215 6.44 -54.95 -59.95
N ALA A 216 5.63 -55.78 -59.29
CA ALA A 216 5.56 -57.22 -59.54
C ALA A 216 4.93 -57.58 -60.89
N GLN A 217 4.09 -56.71 -61.47
CA GLN A 217 3.43 -56.94 -62.75
C GLN A 217 4.32 -56.59 -63.94
N VAL A 218 5.17 -55.57 -63.81
CA VAL A 218 6.10 -55.13 -64.87
C VAL A 218 7.20 -56.17 -65.12
N SER A 219 7.60 -56.94 -64.10
CA SER A 219 8.62 -58.00 -64.21
C SER A 219 8.20 -59.21 -65.08
N LYS A 220 6.95 -59.31 -65.55
CA LYS A 220 6.44 -60.47 -66.30
C LYS A 220 6.46 -60.31 -67.83
N VAL A 221 6.91 -59.18 -68.37
CA VAL A 221 6.73 -58.86 -69.81
C VAL A 221 8.01 -58.29 -70.42
N GLU A 222 8.92 -59.15 -70.89
CA GLU A 222 9.96 -58.77 -71.86
C GLU A 222 10.15 -59.87 -72.93
N PRO A 223 10.04 -59.57 -74.24
CA PRO A 223 10.34 -60.53 -75.32
C PRO A 223 11.66 -60.22 -76.05
N SER A 224 12.37 -61.28 -76.45
CA SER A 224 13.65 -61.28 -77.17
C SER A 224 13.50 -61.03 -78.67
N THR A 225 14.52 -60.38 -79.28
CA THR A 225 14.62 -60.07 -80.72
C THR A 225 15.81 -60.79 -81.34
N GLU A 226 15.66 -61.35 -82.55
CA GLU A 226 16.66 -61.45 -83.65
C GLU A 226 16.34 -62.59 -84.63
N THR A 227 16.18 -62.29 -85.93
CA THR A 227 16.58 -63.16 -87.07
C THR A 227 16.18 -62.51 -88.41
N GLY A 228 17.04 -61.63 -88.97
CA GLY A 228 16.83 -61.04 -90.31
C GLY A 228 18.06 -61.04 -91.22
N SER A 229 19.24 -61.33 -90.67
CA SER A 229 20.51 -61.25 -91.39
C SER A 229 20.85 -62.51 -92.22
N LEU A 230 20.21 -63.65 -91.95
CA LEU A 230 20.48 -64.91 -92.67
C LEU A 230 19.89 -64.97 -94.08
N GLN A 231 18.98 -64.06 -94.43
CA GLN A 231 18.19 -64.15 -95.67
C GLN A 231 18.84 -63.48 -96.90
N LYS A 232 19.87 -62.64 -96.69
CA LYS A 232 20.55 -61.91 -97.78
C LYS A 232 21.74 -62.66 -98.40
N ILE A 233 22.30 -63.66 -97.71
CA ILE A 233 23.44 -64.43 -98.22
C ILE A 233 22.99 -65.44 -99.30
N ALA A 234 21.72 -65.87 -99.28
CA ALA A 234 21.17 -66.81 -100.25
C ALA A 234 20.92 -66.22 -101.66
N GLY A 235 20.82 -64.89 -101.80
CA GLY A 235 20.47 -64.23 -103.07
C GLY A 235 21.62 -64.00 -104.05
N ALA A 236 22.88 -64.14 -103.62
CA ALA A 236 24.06 -63.82 -104.43
C ALA A 236 24.55 -64.99 -105.32
N ALA A 237 23.92 -66.17 -105.23
CA ALA A 237 24.32 -67.37 -105.96
C ALA A 237 23.74 -67.48 -107.39
N SER A 238 22.99 -66.49 -107.88
CA SER A 238 22.14 -66.61 -109.09
C SER A 238 22.49 -65.68 -110.27
N MET A 239 23.75 -65.21 -110.39
CA MET A 239 24.17 -64.42 -111.58
C MET A 239 24.84 -65.28 -112.69
N PRO A 240 24.52 -65.07 -114.00
CA PRO A 240 25.13 -65.80 -115.12
C PRO A 240 26.43 -65.14 -115.64
N GLY A 241 27.50 -65.94 -115.84
CA GLY A 241 28.83 -65.54 -116.35
C GLY A 241 29.84 -66.70 -116.33
N THR A 242 31.06 -66.58 -116.87
CA THR A 242 32.05 -67.69 -116.83
C THR A 242 32.73 -67.81 -115.45
N GLU A 243 33.15 -69.02 -115.05
CA GLU A 243 33.57 -69.40 -113.68
C GLU A 243 34.70 -68.53 -113.07
N PRO A 244 35.74 -68.07 -113.83
CA PRO A 244 36.78 -67.16 -113.31
C PRO A 244 36.26 -65.75 -113.01
N GLU A 245 35.29 -65.27 -113.79
CA GLU A 245 34.68 -63.94 -113.64
C GLU A 245 33.70 -63.92 -112.46
N ARG A 246 32.97 -65.01 -112.21
CA ARG A 246 32.11 -65.14 -111.01
C ARG A 246 32.93 -65.18 -109.73
N ALA A 247 34.05 -65.90 -109.71
CA ALA A 247 34.94 -65.93 -108.54
C ALA A 247 35.57 -64.55 -108.28
N THR A 248 36.00 -63.84 -109.32
CA THR A 248 36.54 -62.48 -109.21
C THR A 248 35.47 -61.46 -108.79
N ALA A 249 34.25 -61.58 -109.31
CA ALA A 249 33.11 -60.73 -108.92
C ALA A 249 32.65 -61.03 -107.48
N MET A 250 32.62 -62.30 -107.05
CA MET A 250 32.34 -62.68 -105.67
C MET A 250 33.43 -62.19 -104.72
N LEU A 251 34.70 -62.27 -105.10
CA LEU A 251 35.80 -61.75 -104.28
C LEU A 251 35.74 -60.22 -104.18
N THR A 252 35.46 -59.52 -105.29
CA THR A 252 35.29 -58.06 -105.30
C THR A 252 34.08 -57.63 -104.48
N LEU A 253 32.96 -58.34 -104.58
CA LEU A 253 31.76 -58.10 -103.77
C LEU A 253 32.02 -58.42 -102.29
N ALA A 254 32.77 -59.48 -101.98
CA ALA A 254 33.15 -59.83 -100.61
C ALA A 254 34.12 -58.81 -100.01
N MET A 255 35.08 -58.29 -100.79
CA MET A 255 35.97 -57.20 -100.37
C MET A 255 35.20 -55.89 -100.13
N GLN A 256 34.29 -55.51 -101.04
CA GLN A 256 33.43 -54.34 -100.85
C GLN A 256 32.50 -54.49 -99.66
N LEU A 257 31.93 -55.69 -99.45
CA LEU A 257 31.08 -55.98 -98.30
C LEU A 257 31.90 -55.96 -97.01
N HIS A 258 33.10 -56.53 -97.01
CA HIS A 258 34.05 -56.49 -95.90
C HIS A 258 34.42 -55.06 -95.55
N ASP A 259 34.85 -54.25 -96.52
CA ASP A 259 35.23 -52.86 -96.30
C ASP A 259 34.03 -52.04 -95.80
N GLN A 260 32.83 -52.31 -96.33
CA GLN A 260 31.60 -51.71 -95.84
C GLN A 260 31.27 -52.13 -94.40
N TYR A 261 31.48 -53.39 -94.01
CA TYR A 261 31.28 -53.84 -92.63
C TYR A 261 32.36 -53.30 -91.68
N VAL A 262 33.61 -53.18 -92.13
CA VAL A 262 34.70 -52.58 -91.35
C VAL A 262 34.45 -51.08 -91.14
N GLU A 263 34.00 -50.36 -92.17
CA GLU A 263 33.66 -48.95 -92.06
C GLU A 263 32.41 -48.74 -91.18
N LYS A 264 31.37 -49.56 -91.34
CA LYS A 264 30.22 -49.59 -90.43
C LYS A 264 30.64 -49.91 -88.99
N GLY A 265 31.58 -50.82 -88.80
CA GLY A 265 32.14 -51.16 -87.49
C GLY A 265 32.90 -49.99 -86.86
N LYS A 266 33.76 -49.31 -87.63
CA LYS A 266 34.48 -48.10 -87.19
C LYS A 266 33.53 -46.95 -86.86
N ASN A 267 32.52 -46.72 -87.70
CA ASN A 267 31.50 -45.69 -87.45
C ASN A 267 30.65 -46.03 -86.22
N LYS A 268 30.27 -47.29 -86.05
CA LYS A 268 29.53 -47.74 -84.86
C LYS A 268 30.38 -47.63 -83.59
N ALA A 269 31.67 -47.97 -83.66
CA ALA A 269 32.60 -47.79 -82.55
C ALA A 269 32.70 -46.31 -82.15
N LYS A 270 32.88 -45.40 -83.13
CA LYS A 270 32.92 -43.95 -82.90
C LYS A 270 31.61 -43.44 -82.30
N GLU A 271 30.46 -43.85 -82.83
CA GLU A 271 29.14 -43.50 -82.30
C GLU A 271 28.97 -43.98 -80.85
N ILE A 272 29.41 -45.20 -80.54
CA ILE A 272 29.38 -45.74 -79.16
C ILE A 272 30.31 -44.95 -78.24
N THR A 273 31.49 -44.56 -78.69
CA THR A 273 32.44 -43.76 -77.89
C THR A 273 31.89 -42.35 -77.62
N GLU A 274 31.35 -41.68 -78.64
CA GLU A 274 30.74 -40.34 -78.49
C GLU A 274 29.50 -40.40 -77.60
N ALA A 275 28.63 -41.39 -77.82
CA ALA A 275 27.46 -41.61 -76.97
C ALA A 275 27.85 -41.92 -75.52
N SER A 276 28.91 -42.71 -75.31
CA SER A 276 29.44 -43.01 -73.98
C SER A 276 30.03 -41.76 -73.31
N GLN A 277 30.81 -40.95 -74.04
CA GLN A 277 31.39 -39.72 -73.52
C GLN A 277 30.32 -38.71 -73.15
N ASN A 278 29.28 -38.57 -73.99
CA ASN A 278 28.15 -37.70 -73.72
C ASN A 278 27.37 -38.16 -72.49
N LYS A 279 27.10 -39.47 -72.35
CA LYS A 279 26.46 -40.04 -71.16
C LYS A 279 27.31 -39.84 -69.90
N TYR A 280 28.62 -40.01 -69.99
CA TYR A 280 29.54 -39.75 -68.88
C TYR A 280 29.50 -38.27 -68.45
N ASN A 281 29.64 -37.35 -69.40
CA ASN A 281 29.60 -35.92 -69.12
C ASN A 281 28.26 -35.47 -68.53
N ASP A 282 27.14 -36.00 -69.05
CA ASP A 282 25.80 -35.76 -68.50
C ASP A 282 25.67 -36.29 -67.07
N LEU A 283 26.15 -37.50 -66.79
CA LEU A 283 26.11 -38.08 -65.46
C LEU A 283 26.95 -37.28 -64.46
N VAL A 284 28.17 -36.89 -64.84
CA VAL A 284 29.04 -36.05 -64.01
C VAL A 284 28.41 -34.70 -63.75
N THR A 285 27.80 -34.08 -64.77
CA THR A 285 27.11 -32.80 -64.63
C THR A 285 25.93 -32.91 -63.67
N LYS A 286 25.11 -33.96 -63.78
CA LYS A 286 24.00 -34.22 -62.85
C LYS A 286 24.50 -34.47 -61.43
N ALA A 287 25.57 -35.23 -61.27
CA ALA A 287 26.17 -35.50 -59.97
C ALA A 287 26.72 -34.23 -59.31
N ASN A 288 27.41 -33.38 -60.08
CA ASN A 288 27.94 -32.09 -59.60
C ASN A 288 26.79 -31.16 -59.20
N ASN A 289 25.78 -30.99 -60.04
CA ASN A 289 24.60 -30.16 -59.71
C ASN A 289 23.87 -30.68 -58.46
N TYR A 290 23.73 -31.99 -58.32
CA TYR A 290 23.13 -32.58 -57.12
C TYR A 290 23.97 -32.28 -55.88
N SER A 291 25.28 -32.48 -55.94
CA SER A 291 26.21 -32.20 -54.83
C SER A 291 26.21 -30.72 -54.43
N GLU A 292 26.22 -29.80 -55.40
CA GLU A 292 26.18 -28.36 -55.14
C GLU A 292 24.87 -27.97 -54.47
N ARG A 293 23.75 -28.49 -54.97
CA ARG A 293 22.44 -28.23 -54.39
C ARG A 293 22.35 -28.74 -52.95
N THR A 294 22.79 -29.97 -52.69
CA THR A 294 22.77 -30.53 -51.32
C THR A 294 23.66 -29.73 -50.36
N ARG A 295 24.83 -29.26 -50.82
CA ARG A 295 25.69 -28.40 -49.99
C ARG A 295 25.03 -27.05 -49.70
N SER A 296 24.48 -26.40 -50.72
CA SER A 296 23.77 -25.13 -50.55
C SER A 296 22.57 -25.26 -49.61
N GLU A 297 21.77 -26.31 -49.76
CA GLU A 297 20.62 -26.57 -48.89
C GLU A 297 21.06 -26.83 -47.44
N ALA A 298 22.19 -27.53 -47.23
CA ALA A 298 22.75 -27.78 -45.91
C ALA A 298 23.32 -26.51 -45.25
N ASP A 299 24.04 -25.69 -46.01
CA ASP A 299 24.61 -24.42 -45.54
C ASP A 299 23.49 -23.42 -45.20
N ASP A 300 22.45 -23.34 -46.04
CA ASP A 300 21.27 -22.53 -45.81
C ASP A 300 20.53 -22.98 -44.53
N TYR A 301 20.34 -24.28 -44.37
CA TYR A 301 19.70 -24.84 -43.18
C TYR A 301 20.51 -24.51 -41.92
N SER A 302 21.84 -24.74 -41.96
CA SER A 302 22.71 -24.45 -40.82
C SER A 302 22.70 -22.96 -40.45
N THR A 303 22.70 -22.07 -41.45
CA THR A 303 22.66 -20.62 -41.24
C THR A 303 21.34 -20.20 -40.60
N ARG A 304 20.21 -20.72 -41.09
CA ARG A 304 18.89 -20.45 -40.49
C ARG A 304 18.81 -20.93 -39.05
N THR A 305 19.22 -22.16 -38.77
CA THR A 305 19.20 -22.70 -37.40
C THR A 305 20.04 -21.87 -36.44
N ARG A 306 21.22 -21.40 -36.86
CA ARG A 306 22.04 -20.51 -36.03
C ARG A 306 21.37 -19.15 -35.81
N SER A 307 20.86 -18.54 -36.88
CA SER A 307 20.15 -17.26 -36.79
C SER A 307 18.93 -17.33 -35.88
N ASP A 308 18.15 -18.41 -35.97
CA ASP A 308 16.96 -18.63 -35.14
C ASP A 308 17.36 -18.83 -33.67
N ALA A 309 18.44 -19.57 -33.41
CA ALA A 309 18.97 -19.78 -32.07
C ALA A 309 19.52 -18.50 -31.44
N ASP A 310 20.27 -17.70 -32.20
CA ASP A 310 20.80 -16.40 -31.76
C ASP A 310 19.65 -15.44 -31.44
N THR A 311 18.64 -15.38 -32.32
CA THR A 311 17.43 -14.55 -32.10
C THR A 311 16.68 -14.97 -30.85
N TYR A 312 16.53 -16.28 -30.62
CA TYR A 312 15.89 -16.79 -29.41
C TYR A 312 16.68 -16.43 -28.14
N SER A 313 18.00 -16.63 -28.16
CA SER A 313 18.88 -16.27 -27.04
C SER A 313 18.82 -14.79 -26.71
N ASP A 314 18.87 -13.91 -27.73
CA ASP A 314 18.80 -12.47 -27.53
C ASP A 314 17.45 -12.04 -26.96
N ARG A 315 16.35 -12.66 -27.42
CA ARG A 315 15.03 -12.40 -26.87
C ARG A 315 14.94 -12.79 -25.41
N THR A 316 15.40 -13.99 -25.05
CA THR A 316 15.41 -14.45 -23.65
C THR A 316 16.27 -13.56 -22.75
N ARG A 317 17.43 -13.10 -23.24
CA ARG A 317 18.27 -12.16 -22.48
C ARG A 317 17.58 -10.82 -22.29
N SER A 318 16.99 -10.26 -23.35
CA SER A 318 16.26 -8.99 -23.27
C SER A 318 15.06 -9.06 -22.33
N GLU A 319 14.29 -10.16 -22.36
CA GLU A 319 13.17 -10.38 -21.45
C GLU A 319 13.66 -10.49 -19.99
N ALA A 320 14.78 -11.18 -19.75
CA ALA A 320 15.38 -11.31 -18.43
C ALA A 320 15.93 -9.98 -17.88
N ASP A 321 16.61 -9.19 -18.72
CA ASP A 321 17.10 -7.86 -18.37
C ASP A 321 15.95 -6.90 -18.05
N ALA A 322 14.88 -6.93 -18.85
CA ALA A 322 13.68 -6.13 -18.60
C ALA A 322 13.02 -6.51 -17.25
N TYR A 323 12.90 -7.81 -16.96
CA TYR A 323 12.36 -8.27 -15.68
C TYR A 323 13.23 -7.84 -14.49
N ARG A 324 14.56 -7.93 -14.63
CA ARG A 324 15.52 -7.47 -13.63
C ARG A 324 15.36 -5.97 -13.35
N ASP A 325 15.27 -5.17 -14.41
CA ASP A 325 15.14 -3.71 -14.31
C ASP A 325 13.82 -3.30 -13.65
N GLN A 326 12.72 -3.98 -14.01
CA GLN A 326 11.43 -3.78 -13.37
C GLN A 326 11.50 -4.10 -11.87
N THR A 327 12.07 -5.25 -11.51
CA THR A 327 12.20 -5.67 -10.11
C THR A 327 13.03 -4.65 -9.30
N HIS A 328 14.11 -4.13 -9.88
CA HIS A 328 14.92 -3.10 -9.23
C HIS A 328 14.17 -1.76 -9.09
N ALA A 329 13.41 -1.35 -10.11
CA ALA A 329 12.61 -0.13 -10.06
C ALA A 329 11.52 -0.21 -8.98
N ASP A 330 10.84 -1.35 -8.89
CA ASP A 330 9.80 -1.60 -7.88
C ASP A 330 10.41 -1.60 -6.46
N ALA A 331 11.57 -2.24 -6.29
CA ALA A 331 12.29 -2.26 -5.01
C ALA A 331 12.79 -0.86 -4.59
N GLU A 332 13.30 -0.06 -5.53
CA GLU A 332 13.73 1.32 -5.28
C GLU A 332 12.54 2.19 -4.87
N THR A 333 11.41 2.06 -5.58
CA THR A 333 10.16 2.77 -5.27
C THR A 333 9.67 2.43 -3.86
N TYR A 334 9.62 1.14 -3.53
CA TYR A 334 9.25 0.69 -2.19
C TYR A 334 10.18 1.26 -1.12
N SER A 335 11.50 1.19 -1.33
CA SER A 335 12.48 1.74 -0.38
C SER A 335 12.33 3.25 -0.21
N GLN A 336 12.02 4.00 -1.27
CA GLN A 336 11.80 5.45 -1.19
C GLN A 336 10.55 5.78 -0.41
N ASN A 337 9.45 5.07 -0.64
CA ASN A 337 8.20 5.26 0.10
C ASN A 337 8.41 5.00 1.61
N THR A 338 9.04 3.88 1.97
CA THR A 338 9.33 3.57 3.38
C THR A 338 10.21 4.63 4.04
N ARG A 339 11.22 5.15 3.34
CA ARG A 339 12.06 6.23 3.87
C ARG A 339 11.26 7.53 4.04
N SER A 340 10.46 7.90 3.04
CA SER A 340 9.63 9.11 3.11
C SER A 340 8.61 9.05 4.25
N GLU A 341 7.98 7.89 4.46
CA GLU A 341 7.06 7.68 5.57
C GLU A 341 7.76 7.76 6.93
N ALA A 342 8.95 7.16 7.05
CA ALA A 342 9.75 7.22 8.26
C ALA A 342 10.22 8.65 8.57
N ASP A 343 10.67 9.39 7.56
CA ASP A 343 11.08 10.79 7.70
C ASP A 343 9.88 11.68 8.09
N ALA A 344 8.72 11.47 7.46
CA ALA A 344 7.49 12.19 7.80
C ALA A 344 7.06 11.93 9.25
N TYR A 345 7.09 10.67 9.68
CA TYR A 345 6.80 10.29 11.06
C TYR A 345 7.78 10.96 12.04
N SER A 346 9.08 10.92 11.74
CA SER A 346 10.12 11.55 12.58
C SER A 346 9.93 13.06 12.70
N VAL A 347 9.62 13.74 11.58
CA VAL A 347 9.32 15.18 11.58
C VAL A 347 8.11 15.48 12.45
N LYS A 348 7.03 14.69 12.32
CA LYS A 348 5.82 14.88 13.12
C LYS A 348 6.08 14.70 14.61
N THR A 349 6.79 13.65 15.01
CA THR A 349 7.14 13.43 16.42
C THR A 349 7.97 14.59 16.99
N ARG A 350 8.93 15.12 16.22
CA ARG A 350 9.71 16.30 16.65
C ARG A 350 8.82 17.53 16.79
N GLN A 351 7.95 17.78 15.82
CA GLN A 351 7.06 18.92 15.84
C GLN A 351 6.07 18.86 17.01
N ASP A 352 5.51 17.68 17.31
CA ASP A 352 4.63 17.47 18.47
C ASP A 352 5.38 17.70 19.79
N ALA A 353 6.63 17.23 19.89
CA ALA A 353 7.48 17.48 21.05
C ALA A 353 7.82 18.98 21.23
N ASP A 354 8.16 19.67 20.15
CA ASP A 354 8.44 21.12 20.17
C ASP A 354 7.20 21.92 20.57
N ASN A 355 6.02 21.54 20.05
CA ASN A 355 4.74 22.16 20.40
C ASN A 355 4.39 21.94 21.87
N TYR A 356 4.56 20.71 22.37
CA TYR A 356 4.33 20.40 23.78
C TYR A 356 5.27 21.22 24.68
N SER A 357 6.57 21.25 24.36
CA SER A 357 7.54 22.05 25.10
C SER A 357 7.17 23.53 25.11
N LYS A 358 6.74 24.07 23.97
CA LYS A 358 6.30 25.46 23.86
C LYS A 358 5.07 25.75 24.72
N SER A 359 4.07 24.87 24.69
CA SER A 359 2.88 25.00 25.53
C SER A 359 3.24 25.04 27.02
N GLN A 360 4.15 24.16 27.46
CA GLN A 360 4.60 24.14 28.86
C GLN A 360 5.35 25.42 29.25
N HIS A 361 6.15 25.98 28.35
CA HIS A 361 6.80 27.27 28.59
C HIS A 361 5.79 28.42 28.65
N ASP A 362 4.82 28.47 27.73
CA ASP A 362 3.79 29.51 27.73
C ASP A 362 2.94 29.44 29.02
N ASP A 363 2.58 28.25 29.50
CA ASP A 363 1.88 28.04 30.76
C ASP A 363 2.71 28.51 31.96
N ALA A 364 4.01 28.18 31.99
CA ALA A 364 4.92 28.62 33.05
C ALA A 364 5.09 30.15 33.07
N ASP A 365 5.26 30.77 31.91
CA ASP A 365 5.36 32.23 31.76
C ASP A 365 4.08 32.95 32.22
N ASN A 366 2.91 32.36 31.94
CA ASN A 366 1.63 32.89 32.41
C ASN A 366 1.48 32.77 33.92
N TYR A 367 1.84 31.62 34.49
CA TYR A 367 1.84 31.43 35.93
C TYR A 367 2.79 32.41 36.63
N GLU A 368 3.98 32.63 36.08
CA GLU A 368 4.93 33.61 36.62
C GLU A 368 4.32 35.02 36.61
N LYS A 369 3.68 35.45 35.52
CA LYS A 369 2.99 36.74 35.44
C LYS A 369 1.90 36.88 36.51
N GLU A 370 1.08 35.86 36.72
CA GLU A 370 0.03 35.88 37.75
C GLU A 370 0.63 36.02 39.16
N VAL A 371 1.69 35.27 39.45
CA VAL A 371 2.39 35.35 40.74
C VAL A 371 2.97 36.76 40.95
N GLN A 372 3.63 37.32 39.93
CA GLN A 372 4.18 38.67 39.99
C GLN A 372 3.09 39.74 40.19
N GLN A 373 1.94 39.63 39.49
CA GLN A 373 0.82 40.55 39.67
C GLN A 373 0.25 40.47 41.08
N ARG A 374 0.04 39.27 41.60
CA ARG A 374 -0.49 39.06 42.95
C ARG A 374 0.45 39.59 44.02
N ALA A 375 1.77 39.42 43.84
CA ALA A 375 2.77 40.01 44.71
C ALA A 375 2.72 41.55 44.66
N ALA A 376 2.68 42.14 43.47
CA ALA A 376 2.58 43.59 43.30
C ALA A 376 1.29 44.18 43.91
N GLU A 377 0.17 43.46 43.79
CA GLU A 377 -1.10 43.86 44.39
C GLU A 377 -1.07 43.78 45.91
N TYR A 378 -0.51 42.70 46.47
CA TYR A 378 -0.32 42.55 47.90
C TYR A 378 0.56 43.68 48.48
N ASP A 379 1.67 43.99 47.82
CA ASP A 379 2.56 45.09 48.20
C ASP A 379 1.83 46.44 48.15
N LYS A 380 1.05 46.68 47.09
CA LYS A 380 0.24 47.90 46.94
C LYS A 380 -0.79 48.04 48.05
N ASN A 381 -1.51 46.96 48.36
CA ASN A 381 -2.54 46.96 49.41
C ASN A 381 -1.91 47.19 50.78
N THR A 382 -0.77 46.57 51.05
CA THR A 382 -0.02 46.75 52.30
C THR A 382 0.46 48.19 52.46
N ARG A 383 1.04 48.79 51.41
CA ARG A 383 1.43 50.21 51.42
C ARG A 383 0.23 51.13 51.60
N SER A 384 -0.87 50.88 50.89
CA SER A 384 -2.08 51.70 51.00
C SER A 384 -2.69 51.64 52.40
N ALA A 385 -2.69 50.46 53.04
CA ALA A 385 -3.17 50.30 54.40
C ALA A 385 -2.27 51.03 55.42
N ALA A 386 -0.94 50.96 55.24
CA ALA A 386 0.00 51.70 56.05
C ALA A 386 -0.19 53.22 55.90
N ASP A 387 -0.28 53.73 54.66
CA ASP A 387 -0.52 55.14 54.37
C ASP A 387 -1.86 55.64 54.96
N ALA A 388 -2.90 54.81 54.89
CA ALA A 388 -4.21 55.13 55.48
C ALA A 388 -4.13 55.19 57.01
N TYR A 389 -3.44 54.24 57.64
CA TYR A 389 -3.23 54.22 59.08
C TYR A 389 -2.46 55.44 59.56
N ASP A 390 -1.37 55.79 58.88
CA ASP A 390 -0.57 56.99 59.17
C ASP A 390 -1.40 58.26 59.03
N LYS A 391 -2.19 58.38 57.96
CA LYS A 391 -3.08 59.52 57.72
C LYS A 391 -4.14 59.65 58.81
N ASN A 392 -4.79 58.55 59.19
CA ASN A 392 -5.79 58.54 60.26
C ASN A 392 -5.18 58.96 61.60
N THR A 393 -3.98 58.45 61.91
CA THR A 393 -3.26 58.77 63.15
C THR A 393 -2.90 60.26 63.20
N ARG A 394 -2.39 60.82 62.11
CA ARG A 394 -2.12 62.27 62.01
C ARG A 394 -3.38 63.10 62.14
N SER A 395 -4.44 62.74 61.41
CA SER A 395 -5.72 63.45 61.48
C SER A 395 -6.33 63.44 62.89
N ALA A 396 -6.25 62.31 63.59
CA ALA A 396 -6.71 62.21 64.97
C ALA A 396 -5.86 63.06 65.92
N ALA A 397 -4.54 63.09 65.75
CA ALA A 397 -3.64 63.92 66.52
C ALA A 397 -3.90 65.43 66.27
N ASP A 398 -4.11 65.83 65.03
CA ASP A 398 -4.45 67.22 64.67
C ASP A 398 -5.78 67.64 65.29
N THR A 399 -6.80 66.78 65.22
CA THR A 399 -8.11 67.03 65.86
C THR A 399 -7.98 67.17 67.37
N TYR A 400 -7.20 66.31 68.02
CA TYR A 400 -6.97 66.39 69.46
C TYR A 400 -6.21 67.68 69.83
N ALA A 401 -5.19 68.05 69.05
CA ALA A 401 -4.46 69.29 69.25
C ALA A 401 -5.36 70.54 69.10
N GLU A 402 -6.30 70.53 68.16
CA GLU A 402 -7.30 71.58 67.98
C GLU A 402 -8.24 71.67 69.18
N GLN A 403 -8.79 70.54 69.66
CA GLN A 403 -9.63 70.51 70.86
C GLN A 403 -8.92 71.05 72.11
N VAL A 404 -7.63 70.71 72.29
CA VAL A 404 -6.84 71.23 73.41
C VAL A 404 -6.65 72.75 73.27
N ARG A 405 -6.37 73.25 72.06
CA ARG A 405 -6.27 74.70 71.81
C ARG A 405 -7.58 75.42 72.10
N ASP A 406 -8.71 74.89 71.63
CA ASP A 406 -10.03 75.48 71.87
C ASP A 406 -10.37 75.52 73.35
N ASN A 407 -10.07 74.44 74.09
CA ASN A 407 -10.29 74.39 75.54
C ASN A 407 -9.42 75.42 76.27
N LEU A 408 -8.13 75.52 75.92
CA LEU A 408 -7.23 76.54 76.47
C LEU A 408 -7.71 77.95 76.15
N GLN A 409 -8.22 78.19 74.94
CA GLN A 409 -8.77 79.50 74.56
C GLN A 409 -10.05 79.82 75.35
N ALA A 410 -10.92 78.85 75.56
CA ALA A 410 -12.11 79.01 76.40
C ALA A 410 -11.74 79.29 77.85
N GLN A 411 -10.80 78.54 78.42
CA GLN A 411 -10.27 78.79 79.76
C GLN A 411 -9.63 80.19 79.87
N SER A 412 -8.88 80.62 78.85
CA SER A 412 -8.31 81.97 78.80
C SER A 412 -9.38 83.04 78.86
N LYS A 413 -10.47 82.90 78.10
CA LYS A 413 -11.61 83.85 78.14
C LYS A 413 -12.29 83.88 79.52
N VAL A 414 -12.44 82.73 80.17
CA VAL A 414 -12.99 82.66 81.54
C VAL A 414 -12.08 83.40 82.52
N VAL A 415 -10.76 83.18 82.44
CA VAL A 415 -9.78 83.89 83.27
C VAL A 415 -9.81 85.39 83.00
N GLU A 416 -9.89 85.82 81.74
CA GLU A 416 -10.03 87.23 81.36
C GLU A 416 -11.32 87.85 81.94
N GLY A 417 -12.46 87.15 81.85
CA GLY A 417 -13.71 87.59 82.45
C GLY A 417 -13.64 87.69 83.98
N ASN A 418 -12.99 86.74 84.64
CA ASN A 418 -12.74 86.79 86.09
C ASN A 418 -11.85 87.99 86.45
N ILE A 419 -10.81 88.27 85.67
CA ILE A 419 -9.94 89.45 85.86
C ILE A 419 -10.76 90.74 85.72
N GLN A 420 -11.62 90.85 84.71
CA GLN A 420 -12.49 92.02 84.55
C GLN A 420 -13.46 92.19 85.72
N SER A 421 -14.08 91.10 86.16
CA SER A 421 -15.00 91.09 87.30
C SER A 421 -14.28 91.50 88.60
N LEU A 422 -13.06 90.99 88.81
CA LEU A 422 -12.18 91.40 89.92
C LEU A 422 -11.82 92.89 89.84
N LYS A 423 -11.49 93.42 88.66
CA LYS A 423 -11.22 94.87 88.48
C LYS A 423 -12.44 95.72 88.76
N GLN A 424 -13.62 95.28 88.35
CA GLN A 424 -14.87 95.99 88.65
C GLN A 424 -15.16 95.96 90.15
N PHE A 425 -15.03 94.78 90.78
CA PHE A 425 -15.12 94.65 92.23
C PHE A 425 -14.12 95.56 92.95
N GLU A 426 -12.86 95.64 92.48
CA GLU A 426 -11.85 96.54 93.04
C GLU A 426 -12.26 98.01 92.88
N THR A 427 -12.80 98.39 91.72
CA THR A 427 -13.26 99.76 91.45
C THR A 427 -14.43 100.14 92.36
N GLU A 428 -15.43 99.27 92.48
CA GLU A 428 -16.56 99.46 93.40
C GLU A 428 -16.11 99.47 94.86
N TYR A 429 -15.18 98.59 95.24
CA TYR A 429 -14.60 98.56 96.58
C TYR A 429 -13.83 99.86 96.89
N ARG A 430 -13.02 100.36 95.95
CA ARG A 430 -12.33 101.65 96.06
C ARG A 430 -13.31 102.82 96.13
N ALA A 431 -14.39 102.79 95.36
CA ALA A 431 -15.44 103.81 95.41
C ALA A 431 -16.13 103.82 96.78
N ARG A 432 -16.52 102.66 97.31
CA ARG A 432 -17.09 102.53 98.66
C ARG A 432 -16.11 102.96 99.75
N LEU A 433 -14.82 102.62 99.61
CA LEU A 433 -13.78 103.05 100.54
C LEU A 433 -13.61 104.58 100.49
N THR A 434 -13.63 105.17 99.30
CA THR A 434 -13.53 106.63 99.11
C THR A 434 -14.76 107.34 99.69
N GLU A 435 -15.95 106.80 99.46
CA GLU A 435 -17.20 107.32 100.04
C GLU A 435 -17.21 107.21 101.56
N TYR A 436 -16.79 106.07 102.10
CA TYR A 436 -16.65 105.88 103.55
C TYR A 436 -15.65 106.87 104.17
N LEU A 437 -14.48 107.06 103.55
CA LEU A 437 -13.49 108.05 103.98
C LEU A 437 -14.03 109.48 103.83
N GLY A 438 -14.81 109.78 102.79
CA GLY A 438 -15.47 111.06 102.58
C GLY A 438 -16.55 111.36 103.62
N GLN A 439 -17.38 110.37 103.97
CA GLN A 439 -18.35 110.46 105.07
C GLN A 439 -17.64 110.68 106.41
N LEU A 440 -16.52 109.98 106.64
CA LEU A 440 -15.70 110.20 107.83
C LEU A 440 -15.15 111.63 107.88
N ALA A 441 -14.66 112.15 106.75
CA ALA A 441 -14.17 113.53 106.64
C ALA A 441 -15.31 114.57 106.83
N SER A 442 -16.50 114.31 106.30
CA SER A 442 -17.69 115.17 106.47
C SER A 442 -18.18 115.18 107.92
N GLN A 443 -18.18 114.04 108.61
CA GLN A 443 -18.50 113.98 110.05
C GLN A 443 -17.49 114.76 110.89
N VAL A 444 -16.20 114.73 110.54
CA VAL A 444 -15.16 115.55 111.18
C VAL A 444 -15.36 117.05 110.85
N SER A 445 -15.82 117.40 109.64
CA SER A 445 -16.11 118.78 109.25
C SER A 445 -17.39 119.34 109.90
N GLU A 446 -18.46 118.55 110.03
CA GLU A 446 -19.67 118.94 110.76
C GLU A 446 -19.39 119.09 112.26
N SER A 447 -18.52 118.25 112.82
CA SER A 447 -17.96 118.47 114.16
C SER A 447 -17.23 119.81 114.28
N ASN A 448 -16.53 120.27 113.23
CA ASN A 448 -15.86 121.58 113.24
C ASN A 448 -16.83 122.76 113.09
N ASN A 449 -17.91 122.62 112.31
CA ASN A 449 -18.91 123.68 112.12
C ASN A 449 -19.88 123.82 113.31
N TYR A 450 -20.06 122.75 114.10
CA TYR A 450 -20.87 122.80 115.32
C TYR A 450 -20.17 123.53 116.49
N VAL A 451 -18.85 123.77 116.39
CA VAL A 451 -18.10 124.54 117.40
C VAL A 451 -18.27 126.05 117.21
N ASP A 452 -18.55 126.54 115.99
CA ASP A 452 -18.50 127.98 115.68
C ASP A 452 -19.82 128.76 115.95
N GLN A 453 -20.97 128.08 116.10
CA GLN A 453 -22.25 128.75 116.41
C GLN A 453 -22.59 128.88 117.90
N THR A 454 -21.74 128.39 118.82
CA THR A 454 -22.00 128.47 120.27
C THR A 454 -21.50 129.77 120.93
N SER A 455 -21.07 130.77 120.14
CA SER A 455 -20.50 132.03 120.66
C SER A 455 -21.16 133.30 120.07
N SER A 456 -22.44 133.53 120.38
CA SER A 456 -23.07 134.87 120.24
C SER A 456 -24.35 134.98 121.08
N LYS A 457 -24.20 135.39 122.35
CA LYS A 457 -25.27 135.84 123.25
C LYS A 457 -25.43 137.38 123.16
N THR A 458 -26.59 137.87 123.63
CA THR A 458 -26.85 139.23 124.20
C THR A 458 -26.79 140.45 123.26
N ASN A 459 -27.95 140.94 122.81
CA ASN A 459 -28.69 142.10 123.37
C ASN A 459 -30.02 142.30 122.64
#